data_AF-A0A1E4FRV7-F1
#
_entry.id   AF-A0A1E4FRV7-F1
#
_cell.length_a   1.000
_cell.length_b   1.000
_cell.length_c   1.000
_cell.angle_alpha   90.00
_cell.angle_beta   90.00
_cell.angle_gamma   90.00
#
_symmetry.space_group_name_H-M   'P 1'
#
loop_
_entity.id
_entity.type
_entity.pdbx_description
1 polymer ?
#
loop_
_entity_poly.entity_id
_entity_poly.type
_entity_poly.pdbx_seq_one_letter_code
_entity_poly.pdbx_strand_id
1 'polypeptide(L)' 'MSTYQGRVYRAPSGQWGFKYYIDDQEAGGGAGFETEKEAKLGCQEVLLDYVAEPAIAVVKYEELPPLA' A
#
# COMPACT_ATOMS: atom_id res chain seq x y z
N MET A 1 -0.66 11.03 17.93
CA MET A 1 0.21 10.12 17.15
C MET A 1 -0.53 9.83 15.87
N SER A 2 0.12 9.99 14.72
CA SER A 2 -0.53 9.65 13.45
C SER A 2 -0.55 8.15 13.23
N THR A 3 -1.55 7.65 12.50
CA THR A 3 -1.62 6.25 12.07
C THR A 3 -1.00 6.09 10.68
N TYR A 4 -0.22 5.03 10.49
CA TYR A 4 0.49 4.74 9.24
C TYR A 4 0.18 3.33 8.81
N GLN A 5 -0.42 3.17 7.64
CA GLN A 5 -0.88 1.88 7.15
C GLN A 5 -0.54 1.69 5.67
N GLY A 6 -0.15 0.48 5.30
CA GLY A 6 0.05 0.06 3.92
C GLY A 6 -0.97 -0.99 3.50
N ARG A 7 -1.40 -0.92 2.24
CA ARG A 7 -2.26 -1.93 1.61
C ARG A 7 -1.65 -2.35 0.30
N VAL A 8 -1.33 -3.63 0.17
CA VAL A 8 -0.85 -4.26 -1.07
C VAL A 8 -2.03 -4.96 -1.73
N TYR A 9 -2.15 -4.88 -3.04
CA TYR A 9 -3.27 -5.45 -3.79
C TYR A 9 -2.85 -5.91 -5.18
N ARG A 10 -3.62 -6.85 -5.74
CA ARG A 10 -3.50 -7.24 -7.14
C ARG A 10 -4.55 -6.51 -7.96
N ALA A 11 -4.11 -5.67 -8.89
CA ALA A 11 -4.97 -4.89 -9.77
C ALA A 11 -5.69 -5.80 -10.79
N PRO A 12 -6.80 -5.35 -11.40
CA PRO A 12 -7.50 -6.08 -12.46
C PRO A 12 -6.61 -6.38 -13.68
N SER A 13 -5.56 -5.58 -13.91
CA SER A 13 -4.54 -5.83 -14.94
C SER A 13 -3.68 -7.07 -14.67
N GLY A 14 -3.77 -7.64 -13.47
CA GLY A 14 -2.95 -8.77 -13.02
C GLY A 14 -1.64 -8.36 -12.33
N GLN A 15 -1.25 -7.08 -12.46
CA GLN A 15 -0.08 -6.50 -11.79
C GLN A 15 -0.37 -6.19 -10.32
N TRP A 16 0.67 -6.11 -9.52
CA TRP A 16 0.60 -5.74 -8.12
C TRP A 16 0.81 -4.24 -7.92
N GLY A 17 0.20 -3.71 -6.88
CA GLY A 17 0.33 -2.33 -6.46
C GLY A 17 0.18 -2.20 -4.95
N PHE A 18 0.48 -1.02 -4.44
CA PHE A 18 0.23 -0.68 -3.04
C PHE A 18 -0.31 0.75 -2.92
N LYS A 19 -1.03 0.98 -1.83
CA LYS A 19 -1.41 2.31 -1.34
C LYS A 19 -0.95 2.44 0.10
N TYR A 20 -0.60 3.65 0.52
CA TYR A 20 -0.30 3.94 1.92
C TYR A 20 -1.17 5.10 2.43
N TYR A 21 -1.45 5.05 3.73
CA TYR A 21 -2.42 5.90 4.39
C TYR A 21 -1.78 6.55 5.61
N ILE A 22 -2.04 7.85 5.79
CA ILE A 22 -1.68 8.63 6.97
C ILE A 22 -2.99 9.14 7.56
N ASP A 23 -3.27 8.80 8.82
CA ASP A 23 -4.52 9.20 9.50
C ASP A 23 -5.77 8.81 8.68
N ASP A 24 -5.77 7.56 8.20
CA ASP A 24 -6.79 6.94 7.34
C ASP A 24 -7.04 7.61 5.98
N GLN A 25 -6.22 8.59 5.60
CA GLN A 25 -6.27 9.25 4.29
C GLN A 25 -5.20 8.70 3.35
N GLU A 26 -5.57 8.45 2.09
CA GLU A 26 -4.62 8.02 1.07
C GLU A 26 -3.56 9.10 0.85
N ALA A 27 -2.31 8.77 1.17
CA ALA A 27 -1.18 9.67 1.01
C ALA A 27 -0.43 9.39 -0.30
N GLY A 28 -0.55 8.19 -0.84
CA GLY A 28 -0.04 7.83 -2.16
C GLY A 28 0.05 6.33 -2.39
N GLY A 29 0.81 5.93 -3.41
CA GLY A 29 0.98 4.53 -3.75
C GLY A 29 1.93 4.30 -4.92
N GLY A 30 2.16 3.03 -5.21
CA GLY A 30 2.91 2.55 -6.37
C GLY A 30 2.18 1.42 -7.07
N ALA A 31 2.42 1.23 -8.36
CA ALA A 31 1.77 0.21 -9.17
C ALA A 31 2.71 -0.33 -10.25
N GLY A 32 2.33 -1.47 -10.85
CA GLY A 32 3.06 -2.07 -11.96
C GLY A 32 4.07 -3.15 -11.56
N PHE A 33 4.01 -3.64 -10.33
CA PHE A 33 4.90 -4.69 -9.84
C PHE A 33 4.47 -6.08 -10.37
N GLU A 34 5.43 -6.97 -10.59
CA GLU A 34 5.13 -8.32 -11.09
C GLU A 34 4.67 -9.23 -9.95
N THR A 35 5.17 -9.00 -8.74
CA THR A 35 4.91 -9.86 -7.57
C THR A 35 4.37 -9.08 -6.37
N GLU A 36 3.62 -9.79 -5.51
CA GLU A 36 3.18 -9.27 -4.20
C GLU A 36 4.35 -8.79 -3.35
N LYS A 37 5.47 -9.54 -3.40
CA LYS A 37 6.68 -9.26 -2.62
C LYS A 37 7.29 -7.91 -3.00
N GLU A 38 7.38 -7.61 -4.28
CA GLU A 38 7.90 -6.31 -4.76
C GLU A 38 7.00 -5.15 -4.34
N ALA A 39 5.68 -5.30 -4.51
CA ALA A 39 4.73 -4.29 -4.07
C ALA A 39 4.79 -4.08 -2.54
N LYS A 40 4.94 -5.16 -1.77
CA LYS A 40 5.10 -5.09 -0.31
C LYS A 40 6.40 -4.42 0.09
N LEU A 41 7.51 -4.72 -0.59
CA LEU A 41 8.80 -4.08 -0.34
C LEU A 41 8.71 -2.58 -0.61
N GLY A 42 8.17 -2.17 -1.77
CA GLY A 42 7.99 -0.76 -2.10
C GLY A 42 7.09 -0.02 -1.10
N CYS A 43 6.01 -0.68 -0.65
CA CYS A 43 5.16 -0.13 0.41
C CYS A 43 5.90 0.03 1.74
N GLN A 44 6.72 -0.94 2.11
CA GLN A 44 7.51 -0.94 3.34
C GLN A 44 8.58 0.15 3.31
N GLU A 45 9.32 0.30 2.20
CA GLU A 45 10.35 1.33 2.04
C GLU A 45 9.77 2.73 2.25
N VAL A 46 8.61 3.01 1.65
CA VAL A 46 7.92 4.30 1.82
C VAL A 46 7.48 4.52 3.27
N LEU A 47 6.91 3.51 3.93
CA LEU A 47 6.39 3.68 5.29
C LEU A 47 7.48 3.75 6.36
N LEU A 48 8.66 3.19 6.09
CA LEU A 48 9.81 3.27 7.00
C LEU A 48 10.32 4.70 7.19
N ASP A 49 10.02 5.61 6.26
CA ASP A 49 10.30 7.05 6.42
C ASP A 49 9.42 7.70 7.50
N TYR A 50 8.30 7.07 7.87
CA TYR A 50 7.32 7.62 8.81
C TYR A 50 7.19 6.81 10.11
N VAL A 51 7.36 5.47 10.06
CA VAL A 51 7.17 4.57 11.20
C VAL A 51 8.16 3.41 11.17
N ALA A 52 8.75 3.09 12.33
CA ALA A 52 9.76 2.03 12.45
C ALA A 52 9.22 0.62 12.16
N GLU A 53 7.96 0.36 12.49
CA GLU A 53 7.30 -0.93 12.29
C GLU A 53 6.00 -0.74 11.47
N PRO A 54 6.10 -0.68 10.14
CA PRO A 54 4.95 -0.41 9.29
C PRO A 54 3.95 -1.57 9.25
N ALA A 55 2.68 -1.28 9.48
CA ALA A 55 1.59 -2.23 9.34
C ALA A 55 1.15 -2.31 7.87
N ILE A 56 1.40 -3.46 7.22
CA ILE A 56 1.06 -3.67 5.80
C ILE A 56 0.16 -4.90 5.67
N ALA A 57 -1.02 -4.71 5.11
CA ALA A 57 -1.98 -5.77 4.81
C ALA A 57 -2.06 -6.03 3.31
N VAL A 58 -2.26 -7.29 2.92
CA VAL A 58 -2.63 -7.65 1.54
C VAL A 58 -4.15 -7.70 1.47
N VAL A 59 -4.73 -6.96 0.54
CA VAL A 59 -6.17 -6.78 0.37
C VAL A 59 -6.60 -7.05 -1.06
N LYS A 60 -7.89 -7.30 -1.27
CA LYS A 60 -8.48 -7.33 -2.59
C LYS A 60 -8.59 -5.93 -3.16
N TYR A 61 -8.56 -5.80 -4.49
CA TYR A 61 -8.65 -4.51 -5.15
C TYR A 61 -9.95 -3.76 -4.82
N GLU A 62 -11.06 -4.49 -4.69
CA GLU A 62 -12.38 -3.97 -4.36
C GLU A 62 -12.49 -3.42 -2.92
N GLU A 63 -11.52 -3.75 -2.05
CA GLU A 63 -11.46 -3.29 -0.66
C GLU A 63 -10.66 -1.99 -0.52
N LEU A 64 -10.12 -1.46 -1.63
CA LEU A 64 -9.47 -0.17 -1.64
C LEU A 64 -10.51 0.96 -1.67
N PRO A 65 -10.27 2.05 -0.93
CA PRO A 65 -11.06 3.25 -1.09
C PRO A 65 -10.98 3.75 -2.55
N PRO A 66 -12.09 4.30 -3.08
CA PRO A 66 -12.09 4.90 -4.41
C PRO A 66 -11.02 5.98 -4.50
N LEU A 67 -10.43 6.15 -5.68
CA LEU A 67 -9.52 7.26 -5.95
C LEU A 67 -10.30 8.57 -5.68
N ALA A 68 -9.89 9.29 -4.65
CA ALA A 68 -10.48 10.57 -4.25
C ALA A 68 -10.09 11.69 -5.22
#